data_AF-A0A9D5MX07-F1
#
_entry.id   AF-A0A9D5MX07-F1
#
_cell.length_a   1.000
_cell.length_b   1.000
_cell.length_c   1.000
_cell.angle_alpha   90.00
_cell.angle_beta   90.00
_cell.angle_gamma   90.00
#
_symmetry.space_group_name_H-M   'P 1'
#
loop_
_entity.id
_entity.type
_entity.pdbx_description
1 polymer ?
#
loop_
_entity_poly.entity_id
_entity_poly.type
_entity_poly.pdbx_seq_one_letter_code
_entity_poly.pdbx_strand_id
1 'polypeptide(L)'
;MKSHKKTILFMVILLLVFALYGWLSNKQKYYGNDTDDIKNTIMAKTGIESDVSIFDITDIGHYRLAGFINGDYDSDKMGYVTFKKEYPNNYIFERIYVTNQYGDGVEAYVSSLDDKNFSVIIGNNAKFAQVKRIIADGDTDIVNISHNPSLTLMQEPKFANTSIAFYFYDEYGNELE
;
A
#
# COMPACT_ATOMS: atom_id res chain seq x y z
N MET A 1 -31.11 -52.40 -13.39
CA MET A 1 -31.11 -51.58 -12.14
C MET A 1 -29.75 -51.38 -11.46
N LYS A 2 -28.77 -52.29 -11.55
CA LYS A 2 -27.44 -52.08 -10.89
C LYS A 2 -26.54 -51.01 -11.53
N SER A 3 -26.73 -50.72 -12.83
CA SER A 3 -25.92 -49.73 -13.57
C SER A 3 -26.17 -48.27 -13.12
N HIS A 4 -27.44 -47.86 -13.01
CA HIS A 4 -27.79 -46.48 -12.62
C HIS A 4 -27.31 -46.09 -11.23
N LYS A 5 -27.21 -47.03 -10.28
CA LYS A 5 -26.67 -46.77 -8.94
C LYS A 5 -25.19 -46.35 -8.99
N LYS A 6 -24.40 -46.93 -9.89
CA LYS A 6 -22.99 -46.54 -10.09
C LYS A 6 -22.87 -45.18 -10.75
N THR A 7 -23.72 -44.89 -11.74
CA THR A 7 -23.77 -43.58 -12.42
C THR A 7 -24.17 -42.46 -11.46
N ILE A 8 -25.18 -42.68 -10.62
CA ILE A 8 -25.62 -41.71 -9.60
C ILE A 8 -24.50 -41.47 -8.58
N LEU A 9 -23.86 -42.54 -8.09
CA LEU A 9 -22.76 -42.41 -7.14
C LEU A 9 -21.59 -41.60 -7.74
N PHE A 10 -21.25 -41.84 -9.01
CA PHE A 10 -20.22 -41.09 -9.72
C PHE A 10 -20.58 -39.61 -9.86
N MET A 11 -21.82 -39.28 -10.24
CA MET A 11 -22.28 -37.88 -10.31
C MET A 11 -22.20 -37.18 -8.95
N VAL A 12 -22.61 -37.85 -7.86
CA VAL A 12 -22.55 -37.27 -6.52
C VAL A 12 -21.11 -36.99 -6.10
N ILE A 13 -20.17 -37.90 -6.38
CA ILE A 13 -18.74 -37.68 -6.11
C ILE A 13 -18.21 -36.50 -6.92
N LEU A 14 -18.55 -36.42 -8.21
CA LEU A 14 -18.12 -35.32 -9.08
C LEU A 14 -18.63 -33.97 -8.55
N LEU A 15 -19.89 -33.92 -8.13
CA LEU A 15 -20.54 -32.73 -7.58
C LEU A 15 -19.91 -32.31 -6.25
N LEU A 16 -19.54 -33.28 -5.40
CA LEU A 16 -18.77 -33.04 -4.17
C LEU A 16 -17.37 -32.49 -4.47
N VAL A 17 -16.68 -33.00 -5.49
CA VAL A 17 -15.36 -32.48 -5.91
C VAL A 17 -15.48 -31.04 -6.40
N PHE A 18 -16.50 -30.72 -7.22
CA PHE A 18 -16.74 -29.34 -7.67
C PHE A 18 -17.12 -28.40 -6.52
N ALA A 19 -17.95 -28.86 -5.57
CA ALA A 19 -18.31 -28.07 -4.39
C ALA A 19 -17.08 -27.82 -3.50
N LEU A 20 -16.23 -28.83 -3.29
CA LEU A 20 -15.00 -28.71 -2.52
C LEU A 20 -14.00 -27.78 -3.22
N TYR A 21 -13.85 -27.91 -4.54
CA TYR A 21 -13.00 -27.04 -5.34
C TYR A 21 -13.48 -25.58 -5.30
N GLY A 22 -14.78 -25.35 -5.45
CA GLY A 22 -15.37 -24.02 -5.32
C GLY A 22 -15.15 -23.43 -3.93
N TRP A 23 -15.30 -24.23 -2.87
CA TRP A 23 -15.05 -23.80 -1.50
C TRP A 23 -13.58 -23.47 -1.23
N LEU A 24 -12.65 -24.29 -1.73
CA LEU A 24 -11.21 -24.05 -1.61
C LEU A 24 -10.74 -22.86 -2.45
N SER A 25 -11.32 -22.66 -3.63
CA SER A 25 -11.00 -21.54 -4.53
C SER A 25 -11.53 -20.21 -4.00
N ASN A 26 -12.57 -20.23 -3.17
CA ASN A 26 -13.14 -19.05 -2.54
C ASN A 26 -12.47 -18.70 -1.19
N LYS A 27 -11.35 -19.35 -0.83
CA LYS A 27 -10.54 -18.89 0.29
C LYS A 27 -9.96 -17.53 -0.08
N GLN A 28 -10.37 -16.52 0.66
CA GLN A 28 -9.80 -15.18 0.58
C GLN A 28 -8.28 -15.30 0.66
N LYS A 29 -7.60 -14.90 -0.41
CA LYS A 29 -6.15 -14.96 -0.45
C LYS A 29 -5.63 -13.87 0.49
N TYR A 30 -4.91 -14.29 1.51
CA TYR A 30 -4.23 -13.37 2.42
C TYR A 30 -2.98 -12.82 1.75
N TYR A 31 -2.70 -11.55 2.03
CA TYR A 31 -1.57 -10.80 1.51
C TYR A 31 -0.98 -9.94 2.62
N GLY A 32 0.23 -9.41 2.44
CA GLY A 32 0.77 -8.37 3.31
C GLY A 32 1.28 -8.84 4.67
N ASN A 33 1.40 -10.15 4.87
CA ASN A 33 1.79 -10.71 6.17
C ASN A 33 3.31 -10.65 6.42
N ASP A 34 4.09 -10.83 5.36
CA ASP A 34 5.55 -10.75 5.35
C ASP A 34 6.05 -9.98 4.12
N THR A 35 7.34 -9.63 4.12
CA THR A 35 7.95 -8.82 3.05
C THR A 35 7.87 -9.48 1.68
N ASP A 36 8.03 -10.81 1.59
CA ASP A 36 8.00 -11.53 0.31
C ASP A 36 6.59 -11.54 -0.28
N ASP A 37 5.57 -11.74 0.55
CA ASP A 37 4.16 -11.66 0.17
C ASP A 37 3.77 -10.23 -0.27
N ILE A 38 4.29 -9.19 0.41
CA ILE A 38 4.13 -7.79 -0.01
C ILE A 38 4.73 -7.58 -1.41
N LYS A 39 5.99 -7.98 -1.63
CA LYS A 39 6.68 -7.86 -2.92
C LYS A 39 5.91 -8.57 -4.03
N ASN A 40 5.52 -9.83 -3.80
CA ASN A 40 4.74 -10.62 -4.75
C ASN A 40 3.40 -9.96 -5.08
N THR A 41 2.74 -9.36 -4.09
CA THR A 41 1.49 -8.62 -4.32
C THR A 41 1.73 -7.40 -5.20
N ILE A 42 2.77 -6.62 -4.93
CA ILE A 42 3.13 -5.44 -5.72
C ILE A 42 3.36 -5.87 -7.17
N MET A 43 4.26 -6.82 -7.43
CA MET A 43 4.58 -7.29 -8.78
C MET A 43 3.33 -7.81 -9.50
N ALA A 44 2.51 -8.63 -8.83
CA ALA A 44 1.30 -9.20 -9.43
C ALA A 44 0.21 -8.15 -9.73
N LYS A 45 0.14 -7.04 -8.98
CA LYS A 45 -0.89 -6.00 -9.15
C LYS A 45 -0.47 -4.88 -10.09
N THR A 46 0.83 -4.57 -10.18
CA THR A 46 1.35 -3.50 -11.04
C THR A 46 1.87 -4.01 -12.38
N GLY A 47 2.23 -5.29 -12.48
CA GLY A 47 2.94 -5.84 -13.64
C GLY A 47 4.42 -5.45 -13.68
N ILE A 48 4.99 -4.97 -12.56
CA ILE A 48 6.42 -4.71 -12.44
C ILE A 48 7.15 -6.06 -12.46
N GLU A 49 8.04 -6.23 -13.44
CA GLU A 49 8.84 -7.46 -13.62
C GLU A 49 10.21 -7.41 -12.92
N SER A 50 10.67 -6.22 -12.53
CA SER A 50 11.93 -6.01 -11.81
C SER A 50 11.79 -6.34 -10.31
N ASP A 51 12.91 -6.50 -9.61
CA ASP A 51 12.88 -6.64 -8.14
C ASP A 51 12.26 -5.38 -7.51
N VAL A 52 11.51 -5.62 -6.45
CA VAL A 52 10.81 -4.60 -5.67
C VAL A 52 11.47 -4.56 -4.29
N SER A 53 11.95 -3.39 -3.90
CA SER A 53 12.50 -3.16 -2.57
C SER A 53 11.45 -2.50 -1.69
N ILE A 54 11.21 -3.07 -0.51
CA ILE A 54 10.34 -2.48 0.51
C ILE A 54 11.23 -1.67 1.45
N PHE A 55 11.00 -0.37 1.55
CA PHE A 55 11.81 0.52 2.38
C PHE A 55 11.13 0.93 3.70
N ASP A 56 9.80 0.81 3.78
CA ASP A 56 9.04 1.13 4.99
C ASP A 56 7.77 0.28 5.09
N ILE A 57 7.39 -0.08 6.31
CA ILE A 57 6.13 -0.75 6.63
C ILE A 57 5.58 -0.10 7.90
N THR A 58 4.41 0.52 7.79
CA THR A 58 3.71 1.14 8.91
C THR A 58 2.30 0.60 9.04
N ASP A 59 1.92 0.22 10.27
CA ASP A 59 0.57 -0.22 10.61
C ASP A 59 -0.23 0.95 11.24
N ILE A 60 -1.41 1.25 10.71
CA ILE A 60 -2.35 2.24 11.25
C ILE A 60 -3.72 1.61 11.41
N GLY A 61 -4.19 1.47 12.65
CA GLY A 61 -5.50 0.89 12.94
C GLY A 61 -5.62 -0.52 12.35
N HIS A 62 -6.54 -0.71 11.42
CA HIS A 62 -6.71 -1.97 10.69
C HIS A 62 -5.95 -2.04 9.37
N TYR A 63 -5.06 -1.10 9.07
CA TYR A 63 -4.33 -1.07 7.80
C TYR A 63 -2.85 -1.25 7.98
N ARG A 64 -2.22 -1.86 6.98
CA ARG A 64 -0.77 -1.90 6.78
C ARG A 64 -0.45 -1.17 5.50
N LEU A 65 0.46 -0.22 5.56
CA LEU A 65 1.01 0.45 4.40
C LEU A 65 2.46 0.04 4.26
N ALA A 66 2.87 -0.31 3.04
CA ALA A 66 4.26 -0.61 2.72
C ALA A 66 4.72 0.26 1.55
N GLY A 67 5.77 1.04 1.77
CA GLY A 67 6.43 1.84 0.75
C GLY A 67 7.41 0.98 -0.03
N PHE A 68 7.43 1.15 -1.36
CA PHE A 68 8.27 0.36 -2.24
C PHE A 68 8.87 1.17 -3.39
N ILE A 69 9.96 0.66 -3.94
CA ILE A 69 10.65 1.16 -5.13
C ILE A 69 11.02 -0.03 -6.03
N ASN A 70 10.99 0.13 -7.36
CA ASN A 70 11.35 -0.93 -8.30
C ASN A 70 12.67 -0.65 -9.03
N GLY A 71 13.72 -1.44 -8.76
CA GLY A 71 15.02 -1.29 -9.42
C GLY A 71 16.14 -0.68 -8.57
N ASP A 72 17.12 -0.07 -9.26
CA ASP A 72 18.23 0.71 -8.70
C ASP A 72 17.98 2.21 -8.93
N TYR A 73 17.56 2.92 -7.86
CA TYR A 73 17.36 4.35 -7.57
C TYR A 73 17.11 5.40 -8.68
N ASP A 74 17.75 5.35 -9.86
CA ASP A 74 17.85 6.46 -10.82
C ASP A 74 16.72 6.51 -11.87
N SER A 75 15.95 5.43 -12.05
CA SER A 75 14.84 5.38 -13.04
C SER A 75 13.57 4.74 -12.51
N ASP A 76 13.51 4.61 -11.20
CA ASP A 76 12.58 3.71 -10.54
C ASP A 76 11.26 4.39 -10.27
N LYS A 77 10.18 3.60 -10.32
CA LYS A 77 8.89 3.99 -9.79
C LYS A 77 8.86 3.66 -8.32
N MET A 78 8.47 4.64 -7.54
CA MET A 78 8.13 4.43 -6.14
C MET A 78 6.61 4.31 -5.98
N GLY A 79 6.18 3.82 -4.85
CA GLY A 79 4.77 3.68 -4.55
C GLY A 79 4.53 3.18 -3.15
N TYR A 80 3.26 3.04 -2.81
CA TYR A 80 2.88 2.35 -1.59
C TYR A 80 1.71 1.41 -1.86
N VAL A 81 1.69 0.29 -1.14
CA VAL A 81 0.59 -0.65 -1.14
C VAL A 81 -0.10 -0.60 0.21
N THR A 82 -1.43 -0.71 0.20
CA THR A 82 -2.26 -0.75 1.41
C THR A 82 -2.91 -2.12 1.51
N PHE A 83 -2.85 -2.70 2.70
CA PHE A 83 -3.56 -3.91 3.08
C PHE A 83 -4.48 -3.62 4.25
N LYS A 84 -5.60 -4.34 4.34
CA LYS A 84 -6.55 -4.25 5.43
C LYS A 84 -6.60 -5.54 6.22
N LYS A 85 -6.59 -5.43 7.54
CA LYS A 85 -6.61 -6.54 8.48
C LYS A 85 -8.00 -7.16 8.49
N GLU A 86 -8.06 -8.47 8.25
CA GLU A 86 -9.31 -9.23 8.29
C GLU A 86 -9.40 -10.13 9.52
N TYR A 87 -8.27 -10.73 9.91
CA TYR A 87 -8.14 -11.55 11.11
C TYR A 87 -6.85 -11.16 11.86
N PRO A 88 -6.66 -11.62 13.12
CA PRO A 88 -5.39 -11.43 13.81
C PRO A 88 -4.23 -11.90 12.93
N ASN A 89 -3.37 -10.95 12.54
CA ASN A 89 -2.18 -11.14 11.70
C ASN A 89 -2.44 -11.62 10.26
N ASN A 90 -3.65 -11.45 9.73
CA ASN A 90 -3.91 -11.69 8.31
C ASN A 90 -4.47 -10.43 7.68
N TYR A 91 -3.87 -10.02 6.56
CA TYR A 91 -4.33 -8.90 5.77
C TYR A 91 -4.84 -9.34 4.40
N ILE A 92 -5.63 -8.47 3.80
CA ILE A 92 -6.13 -8.58 2.45
C ILE A 92 -5.67 -7.36 1.67
N PHE A 93 -5.45 -7.52 0.37
CA PHE A 93 -5.11 -6.42 -0.51
C PHE A 93 -6.26 -5.40 -0.57
N GLU A 94 -5.97 -4.13 -0.29
CA GLU A 94 -6.92 -3.03 -0.42
C GLU A 94 -6.70 -2.28 -1.73
N ARG A 95 -5.49 -1.71 -1.88
CA ARG A 95 -5.13 -0.84 -3.01
C ARG A 95 -3.63 -0.69 -3.15
N ILE A 96 -3.19 -0.26 -4.33
CA ILE A 96 -1.80 0.09 -4.61
C ILE A 96 -1.75 1.44 -5.31
N TYR A 97 -0.78 2.25 -4.92
CA TYR A 97 -0.46 3.52 -5.53
C TYR A 97 0.96 3.47 -6.07
N VAL A 98 1.15 3.91 -7.32
CA VAL A 98 2.46 4.02 -7.98
C VAL A 98 2.60 5.46 -8.42
N THR A 99 3.71 6.10 -8.07
CA THR A 99 3.98 7.49 -8.43
C THR A 99 4.15 7.65 -9.93
N ASN A 100 3.86 8.85 -10.42
CA ASN A 100 4.23 9.23 -11.78
C ASN A 100 5.64 9.83 -11.86
N GLN A 101 6.21 10.17 -10.70
CA GLN A 101 7.60 10.61 -10.56
C GLN A 101 8.56 9.44 -10.76
N TYR A 102 9.69 9.71 -11.41
CA TYR A 102 10.81 8.79 -11.61
C TYR A 102 12.05 9.35 -10.92
N GLY A 103 12.86 8.48 -10.32
CA GLY A 103 14.12 8.90 -9.69
C GLY A 103 13.91 9.76 -8.44
N ASP A 104 14.53 10.95 -8.42
CA ASP A 104 14.53 11.89 -7.31
C ASP A 104 13.21 12.67 -7.19
N GLY A 105 12.17 12.03 -6.66
CA GLY A 105 10.84 12.64 -6.49
C GLY A 105 10.34 12.64 -5.05
N VAL A 106 9.47 13.59 -4.72
CA VAL A 106 8.64 13.59 -3.51
C VAL A 106 7.20 13.86 -3.92
N GLU A 107 6.26 13.12 -3.33
CA GLU A 107 4.85 13.21 -3.70
C GLU A 107 3.93 12.99 -2.50
N ALA A 108 2.80 13.70 -2.46
CA ALA A 108 1.82 13.61 -1.38
C ALA A 108 0.44 13.23 -1.91
N TYR A 109 -0.20 12.27 -1.26
CA TYR A 109 -1.51 11.74 -1.64
C TYR A 109 -2.45 11.62 -0.44
N VAL A 110 -3.74 11.87 -0.66
CA VAL A 110 -4.73 11.67 0.40
C VAL A 110 -5.23 10.23 0.40
N SER A 111 -5.24 9.63 1.58
CA SER A 111 -5.67 8.27 1.86
C SER A 111 -6.71 8.25 2.98
N SER A 112 -7.90 7.73 2.70
CA SER A 112 -8.87 7.40 3.75
C SER A 112 -8.54 6.02 4.33
N LEU A 113 -8.22 5.97 5.62
CA LEU A 113 -7.94 4.75 6.38
C LEU A 113 -8.88 4.73 7.60
N ASP A 114 -9.82 3.78 7.62
CA ASP A 114 -10.93 3.73 8.57
C ASP A 114 -11.77 5.02 8.52
N ASP A 115 -11.98 5.69 9.65
CA ASP A 115 -12.75 6.93 9.81
C ASP A 115 -11.88 8.19 9.72
N LYS A 116 -10.62 8.05 9.29
CA LYS A 116 -9.63 9.12 9.24
C LYS A 116 -9.05 9.26 7.84
N ASN A 117 -8.68 10.50 7.50
CA ASN A 117 -7.89 10.78 6.30
C ASN A 117 -6.44 11.03 6.70
N PHE A 118 -5.52 10.61 5.85
CA PHE A 118 -4.08 10.79 6.00
C PHE A 118 -3.48 11.33 4.71
N SER A 119 -2.60 12.32 4.83
CA SER A 119 -1.64 12.63 3.79
C SER A 119 -0.53 11.57 3.85
N VAL A 120 -0.40 10.80 2.78
CA VAL A 120 0.68 9.84 2.55
C VAL A 120 1.73 10.55 1.71
N ILE A 121 2.86 10.88 2.32
CA ILE A 121 4.00 11.46 1.64
C ILE A 121 4.99 10.35 1.36
N ILE A 122 5.37 10.20 0.09
CA ILE A 122 6.39 9.27 -0.37
C ILE A 122 7.52 10.06 -1.01
N GLY A 123 8.76 9.73 -0.67
CA GLY A 123 9.92 10.41 -1.23
C GLY A 123 11.08 9.47 -1.46
N ASN A 124 11.70 9.59 -2.62
CA ASN A 124 12.97 8.97 -2.97
C ASN A 124 13.94 10.06 -3.43
N ASN A 125 14.19 11.04 -2.57
CA ASN A 125 15.14 12.12 -2.86
C ASN A 125 16.14 12.17 -1.71
N ALA A 126 17.42 11.98 -1.99
CA ALA A 126 18.45 11.89 -0.96
C ALA A 126 18.60 13.17 -0.12
N LYS A 127 18.12 14.31 -0.62
CA LYS A 127 18.10 15.59 0.10
C LYS A 127 16.82 15.76 0.93
N PHE A 128 15.79 14.95 0.74
CA PHE A 128 14.50 15.11 1.42
C PHE A 128 14.62 14.84 2.92
N ALA A 129 14.50 15.91 3.70
CA ALA A 129 14.73 15.89 5.14
C ALA A 129 13.53 16.37 5.95
N GLN A 130 12.60 17.12 5.35
CA GLN A 130 11.46 17.68 6.08
C GLN A 130 10.24 17.91 5.20
N VAL A 131 9.06 17.69 5.78
CA VAL A 131 7.76 18.11 5.24
C VAL A 131 7.17 19.17 6.14
N LYS A 132 6.72 20.27 5.56
CA LYS A 132 5.86 21.25 6.21
C LYS A 132 4.49 21.23 5.56
N ARG A 133 3.46 21.06 6.37
CA ARG A 133 2.05 21.17 5.96
C ARG A 133 1.49 22.47 6.50
N ILE A 134 0.92 23.31 5.63
CA ILE A 134 0.20 24.53 5.99
C ILE A 134 -1.30 24.29 5.80
N ILE A 135 -2.07 24.56 6.85
CA ILE A 135 -3.52 24.41 6.92
C ILE A 135 -4.15 25.81 6.84
N ALA A 136 -5.28 25.97 6.14
CA ALA A 136 -5.84 27.29 5.78
C ALA A 136 -6.05 28.31 6.93
N ASP A 137 -6.13 27.85 8.19
CA ASP A 137 -6.26 28.73 9.37
C ASP A 137 -4.90 29.22 9.92
N GLY A 138 -3.79 28.91 9.23
CA GLY A 138 -2.43 29.29 9.62
C GLY A 138 -1.71 28.25 10.48
N ASP A 139 -2.40 27.17 10.87
CA ASP A 139 -1.79 26.05 11.57
C ASP A 139 -0.77 25.35 10.67
N THR A 140 0.36 24.97 11.27
CA THR A 140 1.46 24.31 10.56
C THR A 140 1.91 23.07 11.29
N ASP A 141 2.03 21.97 10.55
CA ASP A 141 2.66 20.74 11.02
C ASP A 141 3.99 20.54 10.30
N ILE A 142 5.03 20.18 11.06
CA ILE A 142 6.35 19.90 10.52
C ILE A 142 6.75 18.50 10.92
N VAL A 143 7.19 17.69 9.95
CA VAL A 143 7.69 16.33 10.17
C VAL A 143 9.08 16.24 9.56
N ASN A 144 10.05 15.80 10.36
CA ASN A 144 11.39 15.48 9.88
C ASN A 144 11.42 14.04 9.35
N ILE A 145 12.12 13.84 8.24
CA ILE A 145 12.29 12.57 7.57
C ILE A 145 13.56 11.91 8.10
N SER A 146 13.47 10.64 8.49
CA SER A 146 14.54 9.92 9.18
C SER A 146 15.39 9.02 8.29
N HIS A 147 14.91 8.69 7.09
CA HIS A 147 15.61 7.85 6.11
C HIS A 147 15.14 8.16 4.69
N ASN A 148 15.92 7.74 3.68
CA ASN A 148 15.53 7.80 2.27
C ASN A 148 15.76 6.41 1.63
N PRO A 149 14.82 5.87 0.84
CA PRO A 149 13.47 6.38 0.56
C PRO A 149 12.58 6.39 1.81
N SER A 150 11.49 7.17 1.81
CA SER A 150 10.64 7.39 2.99
C SER A 150 9.15 7.28 2.70
N LEU A 151 8.40 6.79 3.69
CA LEU A 151 6.93 6.81 3.72
C LEU A 151 6.49 7.53 4.99
N THR A 152 5.92 8.72 4.85
CA THR A 152 5.46 9.54 5.97
C THR A 152 3.94 9.67 5.95
N LEU A 153 3.33 9.59 7.13
CA LEU A 153 1.88 9.66 7.29
C LEU A 153 1.53 10.84 8.19
N MET A 154 0.75 11.80 7.67
CA MET A 154 0.25 12.95 8.41
C MET A 154 -1.28 12.88 8.48
N GLN A 155 -1.86 12.75 9.67
CA GLN A 155 -3.32 12.71 9.80
C GLN A 155 -3.92 14.04 9.35
N GLU A 156 -4.92 14.01 8.47
CA GLU A 156 -5.63 15.20 8.01
C GLU A 156 -6.45 15.85 9.13
N PRO A 157 -6.62 17.18 9.13
CA PRO A 157 -7.51 17.85 10.06
C PRO A 157 -8.95 17.38 9.89
N LYS A 158 -9.72 17.37 10.99
CA LYS A 158 -11.12 16.89 11.00
C LYS A 158 -12.09 17.77 10.20
N PHE A 159 -11.69 19.00 9.88
CA PHE A 159 -12.56 19.95 9.19
C PHE A 159 -12.58 19.66 7.69
N ALA A 160 -13.75 19.33 7.16
CA ALA A 160 -13.93 19.15 5.72
C ALA A 160 -13.72 20.50 5.00
N ASN A 161 -13.04 20.46 3.85
CA ASN A 161 -12.75 21.59 2.95
C ASN A 161 -11.66 22.57 3.38
N THR A 162 -10.78 22.20 4.30
CA THR A 162 -9.60 23.01 4.58
C THR A 162 -8.58 22.87 3.45
N SER A 163 -8.13 23.99 2.88
CA SER A 163 -7.04 23.97 1.89
C SER A 163 -5.73 23.61 2.58
N ILE A 164 -4.96 22.71 1.96
CA ILE A 164 -3.70 22.20 2.50
C ILE A 164 -2.62 22.40 1.44
N ALA A 165 -1.49 22.96 1.87
CA ALA A 165 -0.29 23.08 1.05
C ALA A 165 0.85 22.29 1.71
N PHE A 166 1.59 21.54 0.89
CA PHE A 166 2.79 20.83 1.31
C PHE A 166 4.02 21.55 0.74
N TYR A 167 5.04 21.69 1.56
CA TYR A 167 6.36 22.16 1.19
C TYR A 167 7.38 21.13 1.66
N PHE A 168 8.31 20.78 0.79
CA PHE A 168 9.32 19.76 1.03
C PHE A 168 10.67 20.46 1.12
N TYR A 169 11.49 20.11 2.13
CA TYR A 169 12.75 20.79 2.38
C TYR A 169 13.92 19.83 2.53
N ASP A 170 15.10 20.34 2.22
CA ASP A 170 16.38 19.70 2.54
C ASP A 170 16.84 19.94 3.98
N GLU A 171 17.97 19.33 4.36
CA GLU A 171 18.56 19.46 5.70
C GLU A 171 19.02 20.89 6.04
N TYR A 172 19.17 21.76 5.05
CA TYR A 172 19.55 23.17 5.20
C TYR A 172 18.33 24.10 5.18
N GLY A 173 17.12 23.58 4.99
CA GLY A 173 15.89 24.35 4.90
C GLY A 173 15.61 24.96 3.52
N ASN A 174 16.31 24.51 2.47
CA ASN A 174 15.96 24.89 1.09
C ASN A 174 14.79 24.03 0.61
N GLU A 175 13.85 24.66 -0.09
CA GLU A 175 12.70 23.95 -0.67
C GLU A 175 13.15 23.04 -1.83
N LEU A 176 12.58 21.85 -1.91
CA LEU A 176 12.75 20.91 -3.00
C LEU A 176 11.67 21.17 -4.06
N GLU A 177 12.09 21.31 -5.32
CA GLU A 177 11.19 21.44 -6.48
C GLU A 177 10.57 20.10 -6.91
#